data_AF-A0A3M7HQG7-F1
#
_entry.id   AF-A0A3M7HQG7-F1
#
_cell.length_a   1.000
_cell.length_b   1.000
_cell.length_c   1.000
_cell.angle_alpha   90.00
_cell.angle_beta   90.00
_cell.angle_gamma   90.00
#
_symmetry.space_group_name_H-M   'P 1'
#
loop_
_entity.id
_entity.type
_entity.pdbx_description
1 polymer ?
#
loop_
_entity_poly.entity_id
_entity_poly.type
_entity_poly.pdbx_seq_one_letter_code
_entity_poly.pdbx_strand_id
1 'polypeptide(L)'
;WAIAQSKPTERANRPRTRVSITVSPQTPRKPTYPHTPTPLPSTPVSPASSPKFGNPTPVGLCGFLLANTPATIMLLGWGGAGGNNGNQSAAIGAYFYLGCLLEIICGIGEWINGETFNATVFLVLGGYFGASAAVMVPFYNAVSGYGSDVDAAEAAYYASYATFLIFMAVVLLFFTIASVRLDICHVVLFACFTVCFPCEAITYFYMADGNDSAAHTFRVCSGVSSLAGSAILLGSLLEAVDFPYLLPVGDLRKYVKGRSEKLDRRRHKTSMSCKL
;
A
#
# COMPACT_ATOMS: atom_id res chain seq x y z
N TRP A 1 19.63 -47.33 49.94
CA TRP A 1 20.48 -48.10 49.01
C TRP A 1 21.69 -47.24 48.63
N ALA A 2 22.51 -46.80 49.59
CA ALA A 2 23.55 -47.57 50.29
C ALA A 2 24.78 -47.89 49.41
N ILE A 3 25.96 -47.66 49.99
CA ILE A 3 27.31 -48.22 49.68
C ILE A 3 28.09 -47.41 48.62
N ALA A 4 29.07 -46.56 48.98
CA ALA A 4 30.49 -46.86 49.33
C ALA A 4 31.23 -47.59 48.16
N GLN A 5 32.45 -47.28 47.74
CA GLN A 5 33.70 -47.36 48.51
C GLN A 5 34.85 -46.64 47.77
N SER A 6 35.78 -46.14 48.58
CA SER A 6 37.14 -45.73 48.24
C SER A 6 38.08 -46.94 48.11
N LYS A 7 39.20 -46.80 47.37
CA LYS A 7 40.59 -47.20 47.76
C LYS A 7 41.62 -46.95 46.61
N PRO A 8 42.95 -46.94 46.89
CA PRO A 8 43.86 -45.88 46.43
C PRO A 8 45.07 -46.41 45.60
N THR A 9 46.18 -45.65 45.60
CA THR A 9 47.54 -45.91 45.06
C THR A 9 47.68 -45.72 43.54
N GLU A 10 48.67 -45.01 43.01
CA GLU A 10 50.11 -45.13 43.25
C GLU A 10 50.88 -43.91 42.71
N ARG A 11 51.89 -43.43 43.45
CA ARG A 11 52.86 -42.40 43.01
C ARG A 11 53.88 -43.06 42.10
N ALA A 12 53.96 -42.64 40.83
CA ALA A 12 55.08 -42.95 39.95
C ALA A 12 55.89 -41.68 39.66
N ASN A 13 57.11 -41.68 40.20
CA ASN A 13 58.15 -40.67 40.07
C ASN A 13 58.75 -40.74 38.64
N ARG A 14 58.69 -39.67 37.85
CA ARG A 14 59.48 -39.53 36.61
C ARG A 14 60.14 -38.15 36.51
N PRO A 15 61.43 -38.09 36.10
CA PRO A 15 62.29 -36.94 36.27
C PRO A 15 61.94 -35.74 35.36
N ARG A 16 62.04 -34.54 35.95
CA ARG A 16 61.94 -33.23 35.31
C ARG A 16 63.12 -32.99 34.36
N THR A 17 62.87 -32.88 33.06
CA THR A 17 63.79 -32.22 32.12
C THR A 17 63.60 -30.71 32.24
N ARG A 18 64.66 -30.01 32.63
CA ARG A 18 64.69 -28.57 32.89
C ARG A 18 64.92 -27.83 31.57
N VAL A 19 63.91 -27.11 31.06
CA VAL A 19 64.08 -26.13 29.98
C VAL A 19 64.08 -24.74 30.63
N SER A 20 65.21 -24.05 30.51
CA SER A 20 65.42 -22.68 30.99
C SER A 20 64.83 -21.70 29.97
N ILE A 21 63.89 -20.86 30.41
CA ILE A 21 63.50 -19.66 29.65
C ILE A 21 63.71 -18.45 30.56
N THR A 22 64.69 -17.64 30.18
CA THR A 22 65.05 -16.38 30.81
C THR A 22 64.01 -15.32 30.45
N VAL A 23 63.39 -14.65 31.42
CA VAL A 23 62.53 -13.47 31.19
C VAL A 23 62.90 -12.36 32.18
N SER A 24 63.12 -11.18 31.61
CA SER A 24 63.58 -9.90 32.18
C SER A 24 62.67 -9.35 33.31
N PRO A 25 63.18 -8.56 34.29
CA PRO A 25 62.37 -8.05 35.39
C PRO A 25 61.43 -6.93 34.90
N GLN A 26 60.12 -7.17 34.97
CA GLN A 26 59.08 -6.16 34.75
C GLN A 26 58.56 -5.65 36.10
N THR A 27 58.52 -4.34 36.25
CA THR A 27 57.99 -3.57 37.38
C THR A 27 56.51 -3.92 37.69
N PRO A 28 56.04 -3.82 38.95
CA PRO A 28 54.66 -4.20 39.29
C PRO A 28 53.64 -3.29 38.61
N ARG A 29 52.80 -3.84 37.72
CA ARG A 29 51.66 -3.12 37.13
C ARG A 29 50.53 -3.00 38.15
N LYS A 30 49.93 -1.81 38.26
CA LYS A 30 48.69 -1.54 38.99
C LYS A 30 47.57 -2.50 38.54
N PRO A 31 46.67 -2.94 39.43
CA PRO A 31 45.56 -3.80 39.06
C PRO A 31 44.58 -3.04 38.14
N THR A 32 44.42 -3.55 36.92
CA THR A 32 43.39 -3.11 35.97
C THR A 32 42.05 -3.69 36.40
N TYR A 33 41.10 -2.85 36.77
CA TYR A 33 39.71 -3.29 36.95
C TYR A 33 39.10 -3.60 35.58
N PRO A 34 38.39 -4.74 35.40
CA PRO A 34 37.63 -4.98 34.18
C PRO A 34 36.50 -3.96 34.07
N HIS A 35 36.53 -3.11 33.04
CA HIS A 35 35.40 -2.28 32.66
C HIS A 35 34.30 -3.19 32.09
N THR A 36 33.32 -3.54 32.92
CA THR A 36 32.03 -4.00 32.41
C THR A 36 31.38 -2.82 31.68
N PRO A 37 31.06 -2.90 30.38
CA PRO A 37 30.37 -1.82 29.70
C PRO A 37 28.99 -1.68 30.32
N THR A 38 28.74 -0.55 30.99
CA THR A 38 27.43 -0.15 31.49
C THR A 38 26.46 -0.12 30.30
N PRO A 39 25.36 -0.90 30.30
CA PRO A 39 24.34 -0.76 29.27
C PRO A 39 23.82 0.69 29.35
N LEU A 40 23.92 1.43 28.25
CA LEU A 40 23.24 2.71 28.11
C LEU A 40 21.75 2.49 28.41
N PRO A 41 21.06 3.44 29.08
CA PRO A 41 19.64 3.30 29.36
C PRO A 41 18.91 3.03 28.04
N SER A 42 18.38 1.82 27.88
CA SER A 42 17.41 1.55 26.83
C SER A 42 16.29 2.56 27.04
N THR A 43 16.15 3.52 26.12
CA THR A 43 14.95 4.34 26.07
C THR A 43 13.78 3.38 26.12
N PRO A 44 12.79 3.56 27.01
CA PRO A 44 11.60 2.73 26.98
C PRO A 44 10.97 2.96 25.62
N VAL A 45 11.21 2.03 24.69
CA VAL A 45 10.38 1.89 23.51
C VAL A 45 9.02 1.59 24.12
N SER A 46 8.12 2.57 24.07
CA SER A 46 6.72 2.33 24.42
C SER A 46 6.35 1.00 23.77
N PRO A 47 5.82 0.01 24.50
CA PRO A 47 5.39 -1.22 23.87
C PRO A 47 4.45 -0.78 22.74
N ALA A 48 4.87 -1.04 21.50
CA ALA A 48 3.98 -0.85 20.37
C ALA A 48 2.74 -1.64 20.73
N SER A 49 1.62 -0.95 20.96
CA SER A 49 0.38 -1.60 21.34
C SER A 49 0.15 -2.69 20.32
N SER A 50 0.13 -3.95 20.76
CA SER A 50 -0.26 -5.05 19.89
C SER A 50 -1.57 -4.65 19.20
N PRO A 51 -1.67 -4.75 17.87
CA PRO A 51 -2.86 -4.30 17.18
C PRO A 51 -4.05 -5.06 17.75
N LYS A 52 -5.05 -4.32 18.26
CA LYS A 52 -6.23 -4.90 18.91
C LYS A 52 -7.13 -5.64 17.90
N PHE A 53 -6.93 -5.37 16.60
CA PHE A 53 -7.70 -5.89 15.47
C PHE A 53 -6.76 -6.36 14.36
N GLY A 54 -7.24 -7.24 13.48
CA GLY A 54 -6.50 -7.65 12.29
C GLY A 54 -6.32 -6.51 11.29
N ASN A 55 -5.36 -6.65 10.37
CA ASN A 55 -5.16 -5.70 9.28
C ASN A 55 -6.28 -5.86 8.23
N PRO A 56 -7.15 -4.85 8.01
CA PRO A 56 -8.23 -4.94 7.03
C PRO A 56 -7.76 -4.67 5.59
N THR A 57 -6.60 -4.01 5.40
CA THR A 57 -6.04 -3.65 4.09
C THR A 57 -6.03 -4.80 3.07
N PRO A 58 -5.56 -6.04 3.37
CA PRO A 58 -5.58 -7.15 2.41
C PRO A 58 -6.97 -7.47 1.85
N VAL A 59 -8.02 -7.33 2.66
CA VAL A 59 -9.40 -7.58 2.22
C VAL A 59 -9.84 -6.52 1.21
N GLY A 60 -9.56 -5.25 1.48
CA GLY A 60 -9.84 -4.15 0.55
C GLY A 60 -9.07 -4.27 -0.75
N LEU A 61 -7.77 -4.58 -0.67
CA LEU A 61 -6.91 -4.77 -1.85
C LEU A 61 -7.38 -5.93 -2.73
N CYS A 62 -7.77 -7.06 -2.14
CA CYS A 62 -8.34 -8.19 -2.89
C CYS A 62 -9.66 -7.82 -3.56
N GLY A 63 -10.54 -7.10 -2.85
CA GLY A 63 -11.82 -6.62 -3.38
C GLY A 63 -11.62 -5.71 -4.59
N PHE A 64 -10.73 -4.73 -4.46
CA PHE A 64 -10.32 -3.83 -5.55
C PHE A 64 -9.78 -4.62 -6.73
N LEU A 65 -8.85 -5.56 -6.53
CA LEU A 65 -8.25 -6.34 -7.62
C LEU A 65 -9.28 -7.16 -8.39
N LEU A 66 -10.23 -7.78 -7.69
CA LEU A 66 -11.26 -8.60 -8.31
C LEU A 66 -12.33 -7.77 -9.04
N ALA A 67 -12.54 -6.51 -8.66
CA ALA A 67 -13.39 -5.58 -9.39
C ALA A 67 -12.64 -4.96 -10.58
N ASN A 68 -11.45 -4.41 -10.34
CA ASN A 68 -10.68 -3.63 -11.31
C ASN A 68 -10.05 -4.49 -12.41
N THR A 69 -9.41 -5.61 -12.07
CA THR A 69 -8.65 -6.39 -13.07
C THR A 69 -9.53 -6.94 -14.20
N PRO A 70 -10.71 -7.53 -13.92
CA PRO A 70 -11.61 -7.96 -15.00
C PRO A 70 -12.12 -6.78 -15.83
N ALA A 71 -12.40 -5.63 -15.20
CA ALA A 71 -12.80 -4.42 -15.91
C ALA A 71 -11.71 -3.92 -16.86
N THR A 72 -10.46 -3.93 -16.41
CA THR A 72 -9.30 -3.61 -17.23
C THR A 72 -9.18 -4.53 -18.45
N ILE A 73 -9.39 -5.84 -18.27
CA ILE A 73 -9.35 -6.82 -19.37
C ILE A 73 -10.45 -6.53 -20.40
N MET A 74 -11.65 -6.15 -19.95
CA MET A 74 -12.76 -5.74 -20.82
C MET A 74 -12.46 -4.42 -21.57
N LEU A 75 -11.80 -3.46 -20.91
CA LEU A 75 -11.32 -2.23 -21.55
C LEU A 75 -10.25 -2.48 -22.61
N LEU A 76 -9.38 -3.46 -22.37
CA LEU A 76 -8.34 -3.86 -23.34
C LEU A 76 -8.91 -4.69 -24.51
N GLY A 77 -10.12 -5.24 -24.39
CA GLY A 77 -10.68 -6.12 -25.41
C GLY A 77 -10.03 -7.51 -25.46
N TRP A 78 -9.26 -7.89 -24.43
CA TRP A 78 -8.45 -9.11 -24.49
C TRP A 78 -9.35 -10.35 -24.55
N GLY A 79 -9.19 -11.14 -25.62
CA GLY A 79 -9.97 -12.35 -25.84
C GLY A 79 -11.43 -12.08 -26.20
N GLY A 80 -11.75 -10.86 -26.68
CA GLY A 80 -13.11 -10.43 -26.98
C GLY A 80 -13.90 -9.96 -25.74
N ALA A 81 -13.27 -9.90 -24.57
CA ALA A 81 -13.89 -9.38 -23.35
C ALA A 81 -14.30 -7.92 -23.52
N GLY A 82 -15.50 -7.54 -23.08
CA GLY A 82 -16.05 -6.20 -23.26
C GLY A 82 -16.59 -5.89 -24.66
N GLY A 83 -16.48 -6.81 -25.63
CA GLY A 83 -16.90 -6.57 -27.01
C GLY A 83 -16.14 -5.40 -27.65
N ASN A 84 -16.72 -4.81 -28.71
CA ASN A 84 -16.07 -3.72 -29.45
C ASN A 84 -15.99 -2.40 -28.67
N ASN A 85 -16.88 -2.22 -27.68
CA ASN A 85 -17.07 -0.94 -26.99
C ASN A 85 -16.54 -0.96 -25.54
N GLY A 86 -15.91 -2.07 -25.11
CA GLY A 86 -15.41 -2.21 -23.73
C GLY A 86 -16.48 -2.27 -22.66
N ASN A 87 -17.62 -2.87 -22.98
CA ASN A 87 -18.75 -3.04 -22.08
C ASN A 87 -18.35 -3.83 -20.82
N GLN A 88 -18.47 -3.21 -19.65
CA GLN A 88 -18.13 -3.81 -18.35
C GLN A 88 -19.35 -4.39 -17.62
N SER A 89 -20.50 -4.57 -18.27
CA SER A 89 -21.75 -5.04 -17.63
C SER A 89 -21.59 -6.40 -16.94
N ALA A 90 -20.67 -7.25 -17.40
CA ALA A 90 -20.35 -8.51 -16.73
C ALA A 90 -19.72 -8.31 -15.33
N ALA A 91 -19.12 -7.15 -15.05
CA ALA A 91 -18.50 -6.81 -13.77
C ALA A 91 -19.46 -6.13 -12.78
N ILE A 92 -20.73 -5.88 -13.10
CA ILE A 92 -21.69 -5.23 -12.20
C ILE A 92 -21.71 -5.90 -10.81
N GLY A 93 -21.74 -7.24 -10.76
CA GLY A 93 -21.70 -7.98 -9.50
C GLY A 93 -20.39 -7.80 -8.74
N ALA A 94 -19.26 -7.84 -9.45
CA ALA A 94 -17.95 -7.60 -8.85
C ALA A 94 -17.83 -6.17 -8.31
N TYR A 95 -18.39 -5.18 -9.00
CA TYR A 95 -18.38 -3.79 -8.56
C TYR A 95 -19.20 -3.58 -7.29
N PHE A 96 -20.41 -4.15 -7.17
CA PHE A 96 -21.19 -3.99 -5.94
C PHE A 96 -20.60 -4.76 -4.75
N TYR A 97 -20.22 -6.02 -4.95
CA TYR A 97 -19.90 -6.89 -3.82
C TYR A 97 -18.41 -6.95 -3.48
N LEU A 98 -17.52 -6.77 -4.47
CA LEU A 98 -16.09 -6.86 -4.26
C LEU A 98 -15.43 -5.48 -4.24
N GLY A 99 -15.75 -4.62 -5.21
CA GLY A 99 -15.23 -3.25 -5.27
C GLY A 99 -15.87 -2.34 -4.22
N CYS A 100 -17.20 -2.31 -4.11
CA CYS A 100 -17.89 -1.39 -3.21
C CYS A 100 -17.92 -1.92 -1.77
N LEU A 101 -18.55 -3.07 -1.55
CA LEU A 101 -18.78 -3.58 -0.19
C LEU A 101 -17.49 -3.87 0.57
N LEU A 102 -16.53 -4.58 -0.02
CA LEU A 102 -15.28 -4.92 0.68
C LEU A 102 -14.41 -3.70 0.94
N GLU A 103 -14.34 -2.75 0.01
CA GLU A 103 -13.56 -1.52 0.22
C GLU A 103 -14.19 -0.61 1.26
N ILE A 104 -15.53 -0.52 1.32
CA ILE A 104 -16.20 0.24 2.39
C ILE A 104 -15.91 -0.40 3.76
N ILE A 105 -16.02 -1.72 3.88
CA ILE A 105 -15.70 -2.44 5.12
C ILE A 105 -14.23 -2.24 5.49
N CYS A 106 -13.32 -2.35 4.53
CA CYS A 106 -11.89 -2.11 4.73
C CYS A 106 -11.62 -0.68 5.20
N GLY A 107 -12.24 0.31 4.56
CA GLY A 107 -12.07 1.72 4.91
C GLY A 107 -12.59 2.06 6.30
N ILE A 108 -13.70 1.44 6.73
CA ILE A 108 -14.17 1.54 8.13
C ILE A 108 -13.16 0.90 9.09
N GLY A 109 -12.61 -0.27 8.72
CA GLY A 109 -11.58 -0.94 9.52
C GLY A 109 -10.31 -0.09 9.69
N GLU A 110 -9.81 0.50 8.61
CA GLU A 110 -8.66 1.42 8.64
C GLU A 110 -8.97 2.69 9.44
N TRP A 111 -10.21 3.19 9.39
CA TRP A 111 -10.62 4.34 10.18
C TRP A 111 -10.57 4.03 11.68
N ILE A 112 -11.03 2.86 12.10
CA ILE A 112 -10.97 2.39 13.49
C ILE A 112 -9.51 2.20 13.94
N ASN A 113 -8.63 1.74 13.04
CA ASN A 113 -7.20 1.60 13.30
C ASN A 113 -6.43 2.95 13.38
N GLY A 114 -7.07 4.05 12.97
CA GLY A 114 -6.50 5.40 13.00
C GLY A 114 -5.73 5.80 11.73
N GLU A 115 -5.72 4.96 10.69
CA GLU A 115 -5.09 5.23 9.39
C GLU A 115 -6.05 6.02 8.48
N THR A 116 -6.20 7.31 8.74
CA THR A 116 -7.17 8.18 8.05
C THR A 116 -6.98 8.22 6.53
N PHE A 117 -5.74 8.16 6.06
CA PHE A 117 -5.47 8.24 4.62
C PHE A 117 -6.00 6.99 3.89
N ASN A 118 -5.62 5.80 4.34
CA ASN A 118 -6.08 4.54 3.73
C ASN A 118 -7.59 4.40 3.88
N ALA A 119 -8.15 4.76 5.05
CA ALA A 119 -9.59 4.79 5.25
C ALA A 119 -10.33 5.64 4.19
N THR A 120 -9.85 6.85 3.95
CA THR A 120 -10.44 7.76 2.96
C THR A 120 -10.32 7.19 1.54
N VAL A 121 -9.16 6.64 1.18
CA VAL A 121 -8.93 6.03 -0.13
C VAL A 121 -9.91 4.89 -0.38
N PHE A 122 -9.98 3.91 0.52
CA PHE A 122 -10.85 2.73 0.34
C PHE A 122 -12.34 3.11 0.34
N LEU A 123 -12.77 4.04 1.19
CA LEU A 123 -14.17 4.49 1.17
C LEU A 123 -14.55 5.19 -0.14
N VAL A 124 -13.66 6.02 -0.68
CA VAL A 124 -13.91 6.76 -1.93
C VAL A 124 -13.87 5.82 -3.14
N LEU A 125 -12.90 4.91 -3.21
CA LEU A 125 -12.82 3.91 -4.28
C LEU A 125 -14.02 2.94 -4.25
N GLY A 126 -14.46 2.52 -3.06
CA GLY A 126 -15.65 1.68 -2.91
C GLY A 126 -16.91 2.42 -3.37
N GLY A 127 -17.04 3.69 -3.00
CA GLY A 127 -18.11 4.56 -3.50
C GLY A 127 -18.08 4.70 -5.03
N TYR A 128 -16.90 4.80 -5.64
CA TYR A 128 -16.74 4.82 -7.09
C TYR A 128 -17.27 3.54 -7.74
N PHE A 129 -16.87 2.36 -7.27
CA PHE A 129 -17.37 1.10 -7.84
C PHE A 129 -18.88 0.97 -7.68
N GLY A 130 -19.44 1.39 -6.54
CA GLY A 130 -20.89 1.41 -6.32
C GLY A 130 -21.63 2.34 -7.29
N ALA A 131 -21.11 3.56 -7.49
CA ALA A 131 -21.68 4.53 -8.42
C ALA A 131 -21.62 4.03 -9.88
N SER A 132 -20.47 3.48 -10.29
CA SER A 132 -20.27 2.90 -11.61
C SER A 132 -21.20 1.70 -11.84
N ALA A 133 -21.38 0.82 -10.86
CA ALA A 133 -22.30 -0.30 -10.98
C ALA A 133 -23.76 0.16 -11.11
N ALA A 134 -24.17 1.18 -10.36
CA ALA A 134 -25.52 1.71 -10.38
C ALA A 134 -25.90 2.24 -11.77
N VAL A 135 -25.02 2.97 -12.45
CA VAL A 135 -25.33 3.49 -13.80
C VAL A 135 -25.39 2.39 -14.86
N MET A 136 -24.67 1.26 -14.66
CA MET A 136 -24.66 0.13 -15.58
C MET A 136 -25.85 -0.82 -15.39
N VAL A 137 -26.46 -0.83 -14.20
CA VAL A 137 -27.63 -1.67 -13.95
C VAL A 137 -28.83 -1.12 -14.73
N PRO A 138 -29.43 -1.92 -15.65
CA PRO A 138 -30.53 -1.46 -16.49
C PRO A 138 -31.75 -0.95 -15.71
N PHE A 139 -31.95 -1.45 -14.48
CA PHE A 139 -33.04 -1.04 -13.61
C PHE A 139 -33.04 0.47 -13.29
N TYR A 140 -31.88 1.12 -13.19
CA TYR A 140 -31.82 2.56 -12.92
C TYR A 140 -32.15 3.42 -14.15
N ASN A 141 -32.15 2.83 -15.35
CA ASN A 141 -32.55 3.46 -16.59
C ASN A 141 -31.91 4.85 -16.83
N ALA A 142 -30.60 4.97 -16.55
CA ALA A 142 -29.89 6.24 -16.46
C ALA A 142 -29.96 7.10 -17.75
N VAL A 143 -30.06 6.45 -18.92
CA VAL A 143 -30.12 7.13 -20.23
C VAL A 143 -31.49 7.77 -20.48
N SER A 144 -32.58 7.20 -19.97
CA SER A 144 -33.95 7.69 -20.23
C SER A 144 -34.24 9.10 -19.72
N GLY A 145 -33.44 9.61 -18.77
CA GLY A 145 -33.57 10.96 -18.24
C GLY A 145 -33.18 12.07 -19.23
N TYR A 146 -32.47 11.73 -20.31
CA TYR A 146 -31.93 12.71 -21.26
C TYR A 146 -32.88 13.04 -22.42
N GLY A 147 -33.91 12.24 -22.67
CA GLY A 147 -34.90 12.51 -23.70
C GLY A 147 -35.50 11.27 -24.35
N SER A 148 -36.36 11.47 -25.34
CA SER A 148 -37.01 10.42 -26.12
C SER A 148 -36.23 10.01 -27.37
N ASP A 149 -35.31 10.85 -27.83
CA ASP A 149 -34.38 10.53 -28.92
C ASP A 149 -33.23 9.70 -28.33
N VAL A 150 -33.13 8.45 -28.77
CA VAL A 150 -32.20 7.46 -28.21
C VAL A 150 -30.75 7.86 -28.43
N ASP A 151 -30.40 8.31 -29.64
CA ASP A 151 -29.02 8.63 -30.00
C ASP A 151 -28.55 9.89 -29.27
N ALA A 152 -29.41 10.91 -29.23
CA ALA A 152 -29.11 12.15 -28.50
C ALA A 152 -29.04 11.93 -26.98
N ALA A 153 -29.90 11.07 -26.43
CA ALA A 153 -29.89 10.71 -25.01
C ALA A 153 -28.62 9.95 -24.62
N GLU A 154 -28.17 9.01 -25.45
CA GLU A 154 -26.96 8.22 -25.22
C GLU A 154 -25.70 9.10 -25.28
N ALA A 155 -25.59 10.00 -26.25
CA ALA A 155 -24.49 10.95 -26.33
C ALA A 155 -24.42 11.88 -25.10
N ALA A 156 -25.57 12.41 -24.67
CA ALA A 156 -25.65 13.27 -23.49
C ALA A 156 -25.32 12.52 -22.18
N TYR A 157 -25.70 11.24 -22.09
CA TYR A 157 -25.31 10.35 -21.00
C TYR A 157 -23.79 10.16 -20.95
N TYR A 158 -23.15 9.83 -22.08
CA TYR A 158 -21.70 9.63 -22.12
C TYR A 158 -20.92 10.89 -21.73
N ALA A 159 -21.30 12.06 -22.23
CA ALA A 159 -20.67 13.33 -21.84
C ALA A 159 -20.83 13.64 -20.34
N SER A 160 -21.99 13.30 -19.77
CA SER A 160 -22.24 13.50 -18.33
C SER A 160 -21.45 12.53 -17.47
N TYR A 161 -21.38 11.26 -17.86
CA TYR A 161 -20.60 10.24 -17.16
C TYR A 161 -19.08 10.52 -17.23
N ALA A 162 -18.59 11.03 -18.37
CA ALA A 162 -17.21 11.47 -18.51
C ALA A 162 -16.84 12.58 -17.50
N THR A 163 -17.78 13.48 -17.20
CA THR A 163 -17.58 14.55 -16.20
C THR A 163 -17.36 13.96 -14.80
N PHE A 164 -18.11 12.94 -14.41
CA PHE A 164 -17.90 12.22 -13.14
C PHE A 164 -16.47 11.63 -13.06
N LEU A 165 -16.01 11.00 -14.14
CA LEU A 165 -14.66 10.42 -14.21
C LEU A 165 -13.54 11.47 -14.13
N ILE A 166 -13.74 12.67 -14.69
CA ILE A 166 -12.78 13.78 -14.55
C ILE A 166 -12.64 14.19 -13.07
N PHE A 167 -13.75 14.38 -12.36
CA PHE A 167 -13.68 14.75 -10.94
C PHE A 167 -13.08 13.63 -10.09
N MET A 168 -13.31 12.37 -10.45
CA MET A 168 -12.63 11.23 -9.84
C MET A 168 -11.11 11.30 -10.06
N ALA A 169 -10.66 11.66 -11.27
CA ALA A 169 -9.25 11.88 -11.55
C ALA A 169 -8.64 13.01 -10.70
N VAL A 170 -9.39 14.10 -10.46
CA VAL A 170 -8.94 15.19 -9.59
C VAL A 170 -8.75 14.71 -8.15
N VAL A 171 -9.67 13.89 -7.63
CA VAL A 171 -9.53 13.31 -6.29
C VAL A 171 -8.32 12.37 -6.22
N LEU A 172 -8.10 11.54 -7.23
CA LEU A 172 -6.92 10.66 -7.32
C LEU A 172 -5.61 11.43 -7.46
N LEU A 173 -5.62 12.57 -8.14
CA LEU A 173 -4.47 13.47 -8.18
C LEU A 173 -4.14 14.00 -6.77
N PHE A 174 -5.14 14.39 -5.99
CA PHE A 174 -4.93 14.77 -4.58
C PHE A 174 -4.42 13.61 -3.73
N PHE A 175 -4.91 12.39 -3.95
CA PHE A 175 -4.35 11.19 -3.29
C PHE A 175 -2.91 10.92 -3.71
N THR A 176 -2.55 11.13 -4.97
CA THR A 176 -1.17 11.02 -5.47
C THR A 176 -0.25 12.02 -4.76
N ILE A 177 -0.67 13.28 -4.63
CA ILE A 177 0.12 14.31 -3.92
C ILE A 177 0.22 13.95 -2.43
N ALA A 178 -0.86 13.48 -1.83
CA ALA A 178 -0.92 13.10 -0.44
C ALA A 178 -0.14 11.82 -0.12
N SER A 179 0.07 10.91 -1.09
CA SER A 179 0.78 9.64 -0.90
C SER A 179 2.31 9.76 -0.98
N VAL A 180 2.85 10.89 -1.44
CA VAL A 180 4.31 11.16 -1.53
C VAL A 180 5.06 10.96 -0.20
N ARG A 181 4.34 11.07 0.92
CA ARG A 181 4.87 10.86 2.27
C ARG A 181 4.76 9.41 2.77
N LEU A 182 4.16 8.50 2.01
CA LEU A 182 3.89 7.13 2.43
C LEU A 182 4.95 6.18 1.88
N ASP A 183 4.86 5.86 0.60
CA ASP A 183 5.73 4.90 -0.07
C ASP A 183 5.65 5.12 -1.58
N ILE A 184 6.74 4.81 -2.30
CA ILE A 184 6.81 5.01 -3.75
C ILE A 184 5.78 4.18 -4.52
N CYS A 185 5.44 2.97 -4.06
CA CYS A 185 4.43 2.12 -4.69
C CYS A 185 3.07 2.78 -4.63
N HIS A 186 2.70 3.41 -3.52
CA HIS A 186 1.44 4.16 -3.41
C HIS A 186 1.43 5.40 -4.33
N VAL A 187 2.57 6.08 -4.49
CA VAL A 187 2.68 7.21 -5.42
C VAL A 187 2.49 6.75 -6.86
N VAL A 188 3.21 5.71 -7.29
CA VAL A 188 3.11 5.19 -8.66
C VAL A 188 1.72 4.62 -8.92
N LEU A 189 1.13 3.91 -7.95
CA LEU A 189 -0.23 3.39 -8.02
C LEU A 189 -1.25 4.50 -8.31
N PHE A 190 -1.30 5.54 -7.48
CA PHE A 190 -2.24 6.64 -7.71
C PHE A 190 -1.90 7.44 -8.95
N ALA A 191 -0.63 7.55 -9.35
CA ALA A 191 -0.24 8.18 -10.61
C ALA A 191 -0.79 7.41 -11.82
N CYS A 192 -0.69 6.08 -11.83
CA CYS A 192 -1.28 5.22 -12.87
C CYS A 192 -2.79 5.44 -12.97
N PHE A 193 -3.51 5.47 -11.84
CA PHE A 193 -4.94 5.73 -11.83
C PHE A 193 -5.29 7.19 -12.21
N THR A 194 -4.46 8.16 -11.81
CA THR A 194 -4.64 9.57 -12.20
C THR A 194 -4.54 9.76 -13.71
N VAL A 195 -3.80 8.90 -14.43
CA VAL A 195 -3.78 8.88 -15.91
C VAL A 195 -4.94 8.04 -16.47
N CYS A 196 -5.28 6.92 -15.81
CA CYS A 196 -6.36 6.04 -16.25
C CYS A 196 -7.71 6.76 -16.37
N PHE A 197 -8.13 7.49 -15.33
CA PHE A 197 -9.47 8.10 -15.28
C PHE A 197 -9.70 9.19 -16.34
N PRO A 198 -8.74 10.10 -16.62
CA PRO A 198 -8.86 11.03 -17.75
C PRO A 198 -8.89 10.32 -19.10
N CYS A 199 -8.07 9.28 -19.32
CA CYS A 199 -8.15 8.50 -20.56
C CYS A 199 -9.52 7.86 -20.74
N GLU A 200 -10.08 7.29 -19.67
CA GLU A 200 -11.43 6.73 -19.67
C GLU A 200 -12.50 7.80 -19.96
N ALA A 201 -12.39 8.98 -19.33
CA ALA A 201 -13.31 10.09 -19.60
C ALA A 201 -13.25 10.55 -21.06
N ILE A 202 -12.05 10.63 -21.65
CA ILE A 202 -11.86 10.98 -23.07
C ILE A 202 -12.51 9.94 -23.98
N THR A 203 -12.46 8.65 -23.63
CA THR A 203 -13.19 7.60 -24.35
C THR A 203 -14.69 7.90 -24.39
N TYR A 204 -15.31 8.22 -23.25
CA TYR A 204 -16.74 8.55 -23.20
C TYR A 204 -17.07 9.83 -23.98
N PHE A 205 -16.21 10.85 -23.98
CA PHE A 205 -16.42 12.04 -24.83
C PHE A 205 -16.38 11.69 -26.32
N TYR A 206 -15.40 10.90 -26.76
CA TYR A 206 -15.34 10.49 -28.17
C TYR A 206 -16.46 9.52 -28.56
N MET A 207 -16.99 8.73 -27.63
CA MET A 207 -18.20 7.93 -27.84
C MET A 207 -19.44 8.84 -28.00
N ALA A 208 -19.53 9.93 -27.24
CA ALA A 208 -20.59 10.92 -27.41
C ALA A 208 -20.52 11.63 -28.78
N ASP A 209 -19.32 11.85 -29.30
CA ASP A 209 -19.08 12.44 -30.62
C ASP A 209 -19.21 11.43 -31.79
N GLY A 210 -19.38 10.13 -31.50
CA GLY A 210 -19.45 9.07 -32.51
C GLY A 210 -18.10 8.71 -33.17
N ASN A 211 -16.96 9.09 -32.58
CA ASN A 211 -15.63 8.77 -33.07
C ASN A 211 -15.06 7.51 -32.40
N ASP A 212 -15.53 6.35 -32.85
CA ASP A 212 -15.18 5.05 -32.27
C ASP A 212 -13.68 4.73 -32.33
N SER A 213 -12.98 5.18 -33.37
CA SER A 213 -11.54 4.93 -33.51
C SER A 213 -10.73 5.63 -32.43
N ALA A 214 -11.03 6.91 -32.15
CA ALA A 214 -10.35 7.65 -31.09
C ALA A 214 -10.76 7.13 -29.72
N ALA A 215 -12.05 6.84 -29.51
CA ALA A 215 -12.56 6.25 -28.28
C ALA A 215 -11.82 4.94 -27.95
N HIS A 216 -11.64 4.07 -28.94
CA HIS A 216 -10.91 2.81 -28.78
C HIS A 216 -9.46 3.01 -28.34
N THR A 217 -8.72 3.95 -28.94
CA THR A 217 -7.32 4.22 -28.55
C THR A 217 -7.23 4.65 -27.09
N PHE A 218 -8.05 5.61 -26.66
CA PHE A 218 -8.01 6.09 -25.28
C PHE A 218 -8.50 5.05 -24.27
N ARG A 219 -9.41 4.16 -24.69
CA ARG A 219 -9.90 3.02 -23.90
C ARG A 219 -8.80 2.01 -23.63
N VAL A 220 -7.98 1.73 -24.65
CA VAL A 220 -6.81 0.86 -24.47
C VAL A 220 -5.77 1.54 -23.57
N CYS A 221 -5.56 2.86 -23.72
CA CYS A 221 -4.65 3.61 -22.86
C CYS A 221 -5.08 3.61 -21.38
N SER A 222 -6.39 3.74 -21.10
CA SER A 222 -6.93 3.63 -19.74
C SER A 222 -6.72 2.21 -19.19
N GLY A 223 -7.02 1.18 -20.00
CA GLY A 223 -6.80 -0.22 -19.66
C GLY A 223 -5.35 -0.53 -19.30
N VAL A 224 -4.38 -0.11 -20.12
CA VAL A 224 -2.95 -0.35 -19.84
C VAL A 224 -2.51 0.34 -18.54
N SER A 225 -2.96 1.57 -18.32
CA SER A 225 -2.64 2.34 -17.11
C SER A 225 -3.23 1.68 -15.86
N SER A 226 -4.48 1.21 -15.94
CA SER A 226 -5.16 0.46 -14.87
C SER A 226 -4.49 -0.89 -14.59
N LEU A 227 -4.01 -1.58 -15.63
CA LEU A 227 -3.31 -2.86 -15.49
C LEU A 227 -1.98 -2.68 -14.77
N ALA A 228 -1.22 -1.64 -15.11
CA ALA A 228 0.02 -1.28 -14.42
C ALA A 228 -0.24 -0.99 -12.92
N GLY A 229 -1.30 -0.25 -12.61
CA GLY A 229 -1.73 -0.01 -11.22
C GLY A 229 -2.08 -1.32 -10.50
N SER A 230 -2.85 -2.20 -11.13
CA SER A 230 -3.24 -3.50 -10.56
C SER A 230 -2.04 -4.41 -10.26
N ALA A 231 -1.01 -4.38 -11.12
CA ALA A 231 0.22 -5.14 -10.92
C ALA A 231 1.01 -4.64 -9.69
N ILE A 232 1.07 -3.33 -9.47
CA ILE A 232 1.69 -2.74 -8.28
C ILE A 232 0.91 -3.11 -7.02
N LEU A 233 -0.42 -3.05 -7.10
CA LEU A 233 -1.32 -3.34 -5.99
C LEU A 233 -1.22 -4.81 -5.54
N LEU A 234 -1.04 -5.75 -6.48
CA LEU A 234 -0.71 -7.14 -6.15
C LEU A 234 0.59 -7.25 -5.33
N GLY A 235 1.59 -6.42 -5.64
CA GLY A 235 2.81 -6.32 -4.84
C GLY A 235 2.55 -5.83 -3.41
N SER A 236 1.73 -4.79 -3.26
CA SER A 236 1.33 -4.28 -1.94
C SER A 236 0.50 -5.29 -1.14
N LEU A 237 -0.29 -6.14 -1.80
CA LEU A 237 -1.00 -7.24 -1.13
C LEU A 237 -0.03 -8.28 -0.56
N LEU A 238 1.02 -8.65 -1.31
CA LEU A 238 2.05 -9.59 -0.85
C LEU A 238 2.83 -9.03 0.34
N GLU A 239 3.10 -7.73 0.34
CA GLU A 239 3.72 -7.05 1.48
C GLU A 239 2.79 -7.04 2.70
N ALA A 240 1.49 -6.78 2.52
CA ALA A 240 0.53 -6.74 3.61
C ALA A 240 0.33 -8.10 4.32
N VAL A 241 0.75 -9.21 3.69
CA VAL A 241 0.76 -10.56 4.28
C VAL A 241 2.16 -11.03 4.70
N ASP A 242 3.14 -10.13 4.76
CA ASP A 242 4.54 -10.42 5.12
C ASP A 242 5.17 -11.53 4.25
N PHE A 243 4.91 -11.53 2.93
CA PHE A 243 5.48 -12.52 2.02
C PHE A 243 7.02 -12.38 1.91
N PRO A 244 7.79 -13.49 1.91
CA PRO A 244 9.26 -13.45 2.01
C PRO A 244 9.98 -12.77 0.84
N TYR A 245 9.34 -12.70 -0.33
CA TYR A 245 9.86 -11.93 -1.46
C TYR A 245 9.24 -10.53 -1.45
N LEU A 246 9.92 -9.59 -0.80
CA LEU A 246 9.53 -8.20 -0.82
C LEU A 246 9.92 -7.56 -2.15
N LEU A 247 8.95 -6.97 -2.83
CA LEU A 247 9.23 -5.95 -3.84
C LEU A 247 9.87 -4.74 -3.13
N PRO A 248 10.83 -4.05 -3.77
CA PRO A 248 11.48 -2.89 -3.17
C PRO A 248 10.49 -1.73 -3.02
N VAL A 249 9.77 -1.73 -1.90
CA VAL A 249 8.96 -0.61 -1.41
C VAL A 249 9.90 0.50 -0.97
N GLY A 250 9.96 1.54 -1.79
CA GLY A 250 10.75 2.73 -1.52
C GLY A 250 10.08 3.58 -0.44
N ASP A 251 10.45 3.35 0.82
CA ASP A 251 9.98 4.14 1.96
C ASP A 251 10.37 5.62 1.85
N LEU A 252 9.40 6.44 1.46
CA LEU A 252 9.55 7.89 1.29
C LEU A 252 9.40 8.67 2.59
N ARG A 253 8.97 8.04 3.71
CA ARG A 253 8.83 8.70 5.01
C ARG A 253 10.16 9.24 5.51
N LYS A 254 11.28 8.59 5.16
CA LYS A 254 12.64 9.03 5.48
C LYS A 254 13.02 10.35 4.81
N TYR A 255 12.50 10.60 3.62
CA TYR A 255 12.81 11.78 2.82
C TYR A 255 11.82 12.92 3.04
N VAL A 256 10.52 12.62 3.21
CA VAL A 256 9.45 13.62 3.31
C VAL A 256 8.85 13.64 4.72
N LYS A 257 9.42 14.48 5.60
CA LYS A 257 8.99 14.63 7.00
C LYS A 257 7.62 15.28 7.13
N GLY A 258 6.80 14.73 8.03
CA GLY A 258 5.45 15.21 8.37
C GLY A 258 5.44 16.59 9.03
N ARG A 259 4.29 17.27 8.98
CA ARG A 259 4.09 18.59 9.59
C ARG A 259 4.33 18.57 11.10
N SER A 260 3.83 17.56 11.81
CA SER A 260 4.00 17.42 13.26
C SER A 260 5.47 17.27 13.64
N GLU A 261 6.23 16.41 12.93
CA GLU A 261 7.67 16.24 13.16
C GLU A 261 8.44 17.55 12.87
N LYS A 262 8.07 18.28 11.82
CA LYS A 262 8.66 19.61 11.52
C LYS A 262 8.34 20.63 12.62
N LEU A 263 7.14 20.60 13.20
CA LEU A 263 6.71 21.48 14.28
C LEU A 263 7.42 21.14 15.60
N ASP A 264 7.56 19.87 15.93
CA ASP A 264 8.28 19.43 17.13
C ASP A 264 9.77 19.77 17.05
N ARG A 265 10.38 19.58 15.87
CA ARG A 265 11.78 19.99 15.65
C ARG A 265 11.97 21.51 15.74
N ARG A 266 10.96 22.30 15.34
CA ARG A 266 10.95 23.77 15.52
C ARG A 266 10.79 24.14 17.00
N ARG A 267 9.83 23.56 17.71
CA ARG A 267 9.63 23.77 19.16
C ARG A 267 10.87 23.40 19.97
N HIS A 268 11.51 22.29 19.64
CA HIS A 268 12.74 21.85 20.31
C HIS A 268 13.91 22.82 20.06
N LYS A 269 14.03 23.38 18.86
CA LYS A 269 15.03 24.43 18.56
C LYS A 269 14.75 25.73 19.33
N THR A 270 13.50 26.17 19.36
CA THR A 270 13.11 27.38 20.09
C THR A 270 13.33 27.23 21.60
N SER A 271 13.03 26.05 22.18
CA SER A 271 13.30 25.79 23.60
C SER A 271 14.78 25.75 23.96
N MET A 272 15.66 25.26 23.07
CA MET A 272 17.11 25.33 23.30
C MET A 272 17.65 26.76 23.22
N SER A 273 17.14 27.56 22.29
CA SER A 273 17.58 28.96 22.11
C SER A 273 17.17 29.89 23.24
N CYS A 274 16.15 29.53 24.02
CA CYS A 274 15.68 30.32 25.17
C CYS A 274 16.37 29.93 26.50
N LYS A 275 17.19 28.87 26.48
CA LYS A 275 17.96 28.37 27.63
C LYS A 275 19.44 28.78 27.61
N LEU A 276 19.86 29.50 26.55
CA LEU A 276 21.18 30.13 26.39
C LEU A 276 21.03 31.63 26.65
#